data_AF-A0AAE1T3Z2-F1
#
_entry.id   AF-A0AAE1T3Z2-F1
#
_cell.length_a   1.000
_cell.length_b   1.000
_cell.length_c   1.000
_cell.angle_alpha   90.00
_cell.angle_beta   90.00
_cell.angle_gamma   90.00
#
_symmetry.space_group_name_H-M   'P 1'
#
loop_
_entity.id
_entity.type
_entity.pdbx_description
1 polymer ?
#
loop_
_entity_poly.entity_id
_entity_poly.type
_entity_poly.pdbx_seq_one_letter_code
_entity_poly.pdbx_strand_id
1 'polypeptide(L)'
;MLLGASLATVKSPDELPSLFGHTVPAEDQVGEPCEGKPSRTADKAAIKAMLVNRVGDFGLAPGISGCFTLFQTVDFSTIFACASAPRNSWISCNMRLNAITLICILLLIGAVGKSAQIGSHTWSPDAMEGPTPVSALIHAATMVTAGVFMIARCSPLFEYPPTALIVITFAGAMTSFLAATTGILQNDLKRVIAYSTCSQLGYMIFACGISNYSVSVFHLMNHAFFKALLFLSAGSVIHAMSDEQDMRKMGGLPPRSLLPMP
;
A
#
# COMPACT_ATOMS: atom_id res chain seq x y z
N MET A 1 42.86 -48.33 -31.42
CA MET A 1 42.14 -48.19 -32.69
C MET A 1 41.77 -46.72 -32.81
N LEU A 2 42.54 -45.95 -33.61
CA LEU A 2 42.29 -44.60 -34.17
C LEU A 2 41.61 -43.56 -33.25
N LEU A 3 42.27 -42.54 -32.70
CA LEU A 3 43.01 -41.42 -33.30
C LEU A 3 42.23 -40.70 -34.43
N GLY A 4 41.81 -39.46 -34.14
CA GLY A 4 41.19 -38.53 -35.09
C GLY A 4 41.14 -37.12 -34.49
N ALA A 5 42.25 -36.41 -34.58
CA ALA A 5 42.38 -34.99 -34.24
C ALA A 5 41.71 -34.11 -35.30
N SER A 6 41.21 -32.93 -34.90
CA SER A 6 41.41 -31.72 -35.70
C SER A 6 41.37 -30.46 -34.85
N LEU A 7 42.17 -29.51 -35.30
CA LEU A 7 42.80 -28.37 -34.62
C LEU A 7 41.88 -27.32 -34.01
N ALA A 8 42.47 -26.66 -33.02
CA ALA A 8 42.12 -25.34 -32.51
C ALA A 8 42.06 -24.23 -33.58
N THR A 9 41.13 -23.31 -33.40
CA THR A 9 41.32 -21.89 -33.72
C THR A 9 41.01 -21.06 -32.48
N VAL A 10 42.06 -20.43 -31.95
CA VAL A 10 41.99 -19.39 -30.92
C VAL A 10 41.28 -18.17 -31.51
N LYS A 11 40.27 -17.64 -30.82
CA LYS A 11 39.77 -16.27 -31.05
C LYS A 11 39.55 -15.56 -29.72
N SER A 12 40.46 -14.59 -29.48
CA SER A 12 40.45 -13.38 -28.64
C SER A 12 39.80 -13.33 -27.23
N PRO A 13 40.49 -12.70 -26.25
CA PRO A 13 40.02 -12.57 -24.87
C PRO A 13 39.13 -11.33 -24.69
N ASP A 14 37.85 -11.39 -25.04
CA ASP A 14 36.89 -10.30 -24.77
C ASP A 14 35.50 -10.75 -24.28
N GLU A 15 35.29 -12.06 -24.02
CA GLU A 15 34.00 -12.56 -23.52
C GLU A 15 34.08 -13.01 -22.06
N LEU A 16 34.07 -12.04 -21.13
CA LEU A 16 33.54 -12.16 -19.75
C LEU A 16 33.70 -10.80 -19.02
N PRO A 17 32.61 -10.03 -18.84
CA PRO A 17 31.95 -9.94 -17.52
C PRO A 17 30.41 -9.82 -17.67
N SER A 18 29.51 -9.99 -16.71
CA SER A 18 29.53 -10.12 -15.25
C SER A 18 28.12 -10.51 -14.76
N LEU A 19 28.11 -11.30 -13.70
CA LEU A 19 27.02 -12.05 -13.08
C LEU A 19 26.01 -11.24 -12.22
N PHE A 20 25.66 -10.00 -12.57
CA PHE A 20 24.58 -9.27 -11.89
C PHE A 20 23.93 -8.24 -12.83
N GLY A 21 22.73 -8.55 -13.30
CA GLY A 21 21.96 -7.64 -14.17
C GLY A 21 20.90 -8.41 -14.93
N HIS A 22 19.73 -8.61 -14.32
CA HIS A 22 18.55 -9.00 -15.09
C HIS A 22 18.06 -7.76 -15.86
N THR A 23 18.73 -7.45 -16.97
CA THR A 23 18.13 -6.65 -18.03
C THR A 23 17.14 -7.55 -18.76
N VAL A 24 15.84 -7.32 -18.51
CA VAL A 24 14.78 -7.87 -19.35
C VAL A 24 15.00 -7.33 -20.76
N PRO A 25 15.09 -8.19 -21.80
CA PRO A 25 15.33 -7.73 -23.17
C PRO A 25 14.17 -6.86 -23.67
N ALA A 26 14.53 -5.81 -24.39
CA ALA A 26 13.65 -4.77 -24.93
C ALA A 26 12.88 -5.23 -26.18
N GLU A 27 12.24 -6.40 -26.14
CA GLU A 27 11.42 -6.93 -27.25
C GLU A 27 9.90 -7.02 -26.92
N ASP A 28 9.47 -6.57 -25.74
CA ASP A 28 8.04 -6.58 -25.34
C ASP A 28 7.33 -5.22 -25.53
N GLN A 29 7.91 -4.25 -26.25
CA GLN A 29 7.40 -2.86 -26.36
C GLN A 29 6.72 -2.51 -27.69
N VAL A 30 6.48 -3.46 -28.59
CA VAL A 30 5.72 -3.19 -29.84
C VAL A 30 4.68 -4.28 -30.05
N GLY A 31 3.59 -4.21 -29.29
CA GLY A 31 2.32 -4.83 -29.66
C GLY A 31 1.33 -3.72 -29.95
N GLU A 32 0.72 -3.71 -31.14
CA GLU A 32 -0.35 -2.77 -31.46
C GLU A 32 -1.44 -2.77 -30.37
N PRO A 33 -2.05 -1.61 -30.06
CA PRO A 33 -3.15 -1.56 -29.11
C PRO A 33 -4.36 -2.30 -29.71
N CYS A 34 -4.51 -3.57 -29.36
CA CYS A 34 -5.78 -4.28 -29.54
C CYS A 34 -6.81 -3.59 -28.63
N GLU A 35 -7.75 -2.85 -29.22
CA GLU A 35 -8.88 -2.25 -28.50
C GLU A 35 -9.51 -3.27 -27.54
N GLY A 36 -9.46 -2.99 -26.23
CA GLY A 36 -10.15 -3.75 -25.20
C GLY A 36 -9.35 -4.78 -24.40
N LYS A 37 -8.03 -4.96 -24.61
CA LYS A 37 -7.19 -5.78 -23.72
C LYS A 37 -6.34 -4.93 -22.76
N PRO A 38 -6.36 -5.18 -21.44
CA PRO A 38 -5.49 -4.50 -20.49
C PRO A 38 -4.02 -4.78 -20.82
N SER A 39 -3.14 -3.82 -20.54
CA SER A 39 -1.70 -3.98 -20.76
C SER A 39 -1.16 -5.09 -19.84
N ARG A 40 -0.22 -5.89 -20.33
CA ARG A 40 0.43 -6.98 -19.57
C ARG A 40 1.05 -6.47 -18.24
N THR A 41 1.45 -5.20 -18.20
CA THR A 41 1.98 -4.53 -17.01
C THR A 41 0.87 -4.19 -16.01
N ALA A 42 -0.29 -3.71 -16.47
CA ALA A 42 -1.44 -3.42 -15.62
C ALA A 42 -2.00 -4.69 -14.95
N ASP A 43 -2.05 -5.81 -15.68
CA ASP A 43 -2.51 -7.09 -15.11
C ASP A 43 -1.57 -7.60 -14.01
N LYS A 44 -0.26 -7.50 -14.21
CA LYS A 44 0.73 -7.87 -13.18
C LYS A 44 0.59 -6.99 -11.93
N ALA A 45 0.36 -5.69 -12.10
CA ALA A 45 0.12 -4.77 -11.00
C ALA A 45 -1.17 -5.11 -10.24
N ALA A 46 -2.25 -5.43 -10.96
CA ALA A 46 -3.53 -5.83 -10.37
C ALA A 46 -3.41 -7.13 -9.56
N ILE A 47 -2.71 -8.15 -10.08
CA ILE A 47 -2.47 -9.41 -9.37
C ILE A 47 -1.64 -9.15 -8.10
N LYS A 48 -0.60 -8.33 -8.18
CA LYS A 48 0.22 -7.96 -7.01
C LYS A 48 -0.61 -7.26 -5.95
N ALA A 49 -1.45 -6.29 -6.32
CA ALA A 49 -2.34 -5.59 -5.40
C ALA A 49 -3.34 -6.54 -4.74
N MET A 50 -3.95 -7.43 -5.52
CA MET A 50 -4.87 -8.44 -5.01
C MET A 50 -4.19 -9.37 -4.00
N LEU A 51 -2.97 -9.83 -4.30
CA LEU A 51 -2.23 -10.76 -3.44
C LEU A 51 -1.82 -10.11 -2.12
N VAL A 52 -1.26 -8.89 -2.15
CA VAL A 52 -0.88 -8.18 -0.92
C VAL A 52 -2.10 -7.84 -0.06
N ASN A 53 -3.20 -7.43 -0.70
CA ASN A 53 -4.46 -7.17 -0.01
C ASN A 53 -5.04 -8.44 0.65
N ARG A 54 -4.91 -9.58 -0.03
CA ARG A 54 -5.37 -10.87 0.48
C ARG A 54 -4.55 -11.35 1.67
N VAL A 55 -3.24 -11.10 1.69
CA VAL A 55 -2.39 -11.36 2.86
C VAL A 55 -2.85 -10.54 4.07
N GLY A 56 -3.26 -9.28 3.86
CA GLY A 56 -3.89 -8.47 4.91
C GLY A 56 -5.20 -9.09 5.44
N ASP A 57 -6.06 -9.58 4.54
CA ASP A 57 -7.30 -10.27 4.93
C ASP A 57 -7.05 -11.51 5.80
N PHE A 58 -5.93 -12.22 5.59
CA PHE A 58 -5.49 -13.34 6.43
C PHE A 58 -5.06 -12.91 7.85
N GLY A 59 -4.72 -11.64 8.09
CA GLY A 59 -4.57 -11.10 9.45
C GLY A 59 -5.89 -10.69 10.07
N LEU A 60 -6.77 -10.08 9.27
CA LEU A 60 -8.08 -9.60 9.72
C LEU A 60 -9.02 -10.74 10.13
N ALA A 61 -9.11 -11.81 9.33
CA ALA A 61 -10.06 -12.90 9.56
C ALA A 61 -9.82 -13.64 10.89
N PRO A 62 -8.60 -14.04 11.28
CA PRO A 62 -8.32 -14.58 12.60
C PRO A 62 -8.52 -13.56 13.72
N GLY A 63 -8.30 -12.26 13.49
CA GLY A 63 -8.61 -11.21 14.46
C GLY A 63 -10.09 -11.16 14.82
N ILE A 64 -10.98 -11.18 13.81
CA ILE A 64 -12.43 -11.22 13.99
C ILE A 64 -12.87 -12.55 14.64
N SER A 65 -12.29 -13.68 14.21
CA SER A 65 -12.56 -14.99 14.82
C SER A 65 -12.12 -15.03 16.30
N GLY A 66 -10.98 -14.42 16.63
CA GLY A 66 -10.51 -14.24 18.01
C GLY A 66 -11.48 -13.41 18.86
N CYS A 67 -12.01 -12.30 18.32
CA CYS A 67 -13.06 -11.54 18.99
C CYS A 67 -14.29 -12.40 19.26
N PHE A 68 -14.76 -13.16 18.26
CA PHE A 68 -15.95 -13.99 18.41
C PHE A 68 -15.75 -15.12 19.44
N THR A 69 -14.59 -15.75 19.47
CA THR A 69 -14.29 -16.81 20.45
C THR A 69 -14.23 -16.29 21.89
N LEU A 70 -13.71 -15.07 22.12
CA LEU A 70 -13.66 -14.46 23.45
C LEU A 70 -15.00 -13.87 23.91
N PHE A 71 -15.64 -13.07 23.05
CA PHE A 71 -16.80 -12.26 23.42
C PHE A 71 -18.14 -12.91 23.04
N GLN A 72 -18.13 -13.94 22.18
CA GLN A 72 -19.32 -14.63 21.65
C GLN A 72 -20.31 -13.69 20.93
N THR A 73 -19.81 -12.55 20.45
CA THR A 73 -20.57 -11.51 19.77
C THR A 73 -19.67 -10.75 18.80
N VAL A 74 -20.27 -10.15 17.78
CA VAL A 74 -19.60 -9.26 16.82
C VAL A 74 -20.06 -7.80 16.97
N ASP A 75 -21.00 -7.53 17.88
CA ASP A 75 -21.50 -6.18 18.10
C ASP A 75 -20.52 -5.35 18.94
N PHE A 76 -20.08 -4.21 18.39
CA PHE A 76 -19.08 -3.35 19.00
C PHE A 76 -19.48 -2.88 20.41
N SER A 77 -20.76 -2.56 20.64
CA SER A 77 -21.20 -2.04 21.94
C SER A 77 -21.01 -3.07 23.05
N THR A 78 -21.39 -4.32 22.78
CA THR A 78 -21.20 -5.44 23.70
C THR A 78 -19.74 -5.81 23.88
N ILE A 79 -18.94 -5.78 22.81
CA ILE A 79 -17.49 -6.06 22.88
C ILE A 79 -16.79 -5.05 23.78
N PHE A 80 -17.06 -3.75 23.63
CA PHE A 80 -16.37 -2.71 24.41
C PHE A 80 -16.72 -2.75 25.90
N ALA A 81 -17.97 -3.07 26.23
CA ALA A 81 -18.38 -3.29 27.62
C ALA A 81 -17.67 -4.51 28.24
N CYS A 82 -17.62 -5.62 27.50
CA CYS A 82 -17.02 -6.88 27.96
C CYS A 82 -15.49 -6.89 27.92
N ALA A 83 -14.85 -6.03 27.12
CA ALA A 83 -13.39 -5.96 26.99
C ALA A 83 -12.69 -5.55 28.29
N SER A 84 -13.41 -4.89 29.21
CA SER A 84 -12.93 -4.55 30.56
C SER A 84 -12.82 -5.76 31.50
N ALA A 85 -13.45 -6.89 31.17
CA ALA A 85 -13.45 -8.06 32.03
C ALA A 85 -12.09 -8.78 32.01
N PRO A 86 -11.57 -9.26 33.17
CA PRO A 86 -10.30 -9.96 33.25
C PRO A 86 -10.46 -11.41 32.75
N ARG A 87 -10.51 -11.60 31.43
CA ARG A 87 -10.66 -12.93 30.80
C ARG A 87 -9.60 -13.13 29.70
N ASN A 88 -8.34 -12.88 30.05
CA ASN A 88 -7.33 -12.45 29.07
C ASN A 88 -6.08 -13.33 28.99
N SER A 89 -6.17 -14.65 29.10
CA SER A 89 -5.01 -15.50 28.78
C SER A 89 -5.36 -16.62 27.84
N TRP A 90 -4.79 -16.58 26.63
CA TRP A 90 -4.72 -17.75 25.76
C TRP A 90 -3.41 -18.47 26.05
N ILE A 91 -3.48 -19.79 26.20
CA ILE A 91 -2.29 -20.63 26.35
C ILE A 91 -2.01 -21.20 24.96
N SER A 92 -0.92 -20.77 24.34
CA SER A 92 -0.44 -21.33 23.09
C SER A 92 1.03 -21.68 23.25
N CYS A 93 1.44 -22.89 22.84
CA CYS A 93 2.82 -23.38 22.94
C CYS A 93 3.48 -23.14 24.32
N ASN A 94 2.74 -23.41 25.41
CA ASN A 94 3.21 -23.24 26.80
C ASN A 94 3.53 -21.78 27.23
N MET A 95 3.14 -20.79 26.42
CA MET A 95 3.25 -19.36 26.73
C MET A 95 1.85 -18.79 27.01
N ARG A 96 1.72 -17.98 28.07
CA ARG A 96 0.51 -17.21 28.36
C ARG A 96 0.55 -15.89 27.60
N LEU A 97 -0.26 -15.77 26.55
CA LEU A 97 -0.40 -14.52 25.79
C LEU A 97 -1.70 -13.82 26.18
N ASN A 98 -1.63 -12.48 26.27
CA ASN A 98 -2.82 -11.65 26.44
C ASN A 98 -3.67 -11.74 25.17
N ALA A 99 -4.84 -12.35 25.29
CA ALA A 99 -5.72 -12.64 24.15
C ALA A 99 -6.13 -11.35 23.40
N ILE A 100 -6.43 -10.28 24.14
CA ILE A 100 -6.77 -8.96 23.58
C ILE A 100 -5.60 -8.35 22.82
N THR A 101 -4.37 -8.46 23.33
CA THR A 101 -3.16 -7.98 22.63
C THR A 101 -2.99 -8.69 21.29
N LEU A 102 -3.15 -10.02 21.27
CA LEU A 102 -3.02 -10.81 20.04
C LEU A 102 -4.08 -10.41 19.01
N ILE A 103 -5.34 -10.26 19.45
CA ILE A 103 -6.43 -9.80 18.58
C ILE A 103 -6.13 -8.41 18.01
N CYS A 104 -5.69 -7.47 18.84
CA CYS A 104 -5.33 -6.12 18.39
C CYS A 104 -4.21 -6.15 17.34
N ILE A 105 -3.19 -6.98 17.53
CA ILE A 105 -2.09 -7.15 16.57
C ILE A 105 -2.59 -7.79 15.26
N LEU A 106 -3.46 -8.81 15.32
CA LEU A 106 -4.06 -9.43 14.14
C LEU A 106 -4.92 -8.44 13.34
N LEU A 107 -5.77 -7.66 14.03
CA LEU A 107 -6.53 -6.58 13.42
C LEU A 107 -5.59 -5.53 12.80
N LEU A 108 -4.51 -5.16 13.48
CA LEU A 108 -3.50 -4.25 12.95
C LEU A 108 -2.86 -4.77 11.65
N ILE A 109 -2.50 -6.05 11.57
CA ILE A 109 -1.96 -6.65 10.34
C ILE A 109 -2.96 -6.50 9.17
N GLY A 110 -4.25 -6.70 9.43
CA GLY A 110 -5.30 -6.43 8.46
C GLY A 110 -5.37 -4.96 8.03
N ALA A 111 -5.29 -4.04 8.99
CA ALA A 111 -5.28 -2.59 8.71
C ALA A 111 -4.05 -2.19 7.86
N VAL A 112 -2.87 -2.70 8.21
CA VAL A 112 -1.59 -2.47 7.53
C VAL A 112 -1.65 -2.90 6.06
N GLY A 113 -2.22 -4.07 5.79
CA GLY A 113 -2.38 -4.58 4.43
C GLY A 113 -3.27 -3.69 3.55
N LYS A 114 -4.43 -3.27 4.09
CA LYS A 114 -5.40 -2.40 3.39
C LYS A 114 -4.90 -0.98 3.17
N SER A 115 -4.19 -0.42 4.16
CA SER A 115 -3.70 0.97 4.15
C SER A 115 -2.31 1.13 3.54
N ALA A 116 -1.74 0.07 2.96
CA ALA A 116 -0.44 0.09 2.29
C ALA A 116 0.68 0.63 3.19
N GLN A 117 0.74 0.18 4.45
CA GLN A 117 1.82 0.55 5.35
C GLN A 117 3.13 -0.19 5.06
N ILE A 118 4.18 0.04 5.85
CA ILE A 118 5.49 -0.60 5.71
C ILE A 118 5.38 -2.13 5.47
N GLY A 119 6.17 -2.66 4.53
CA GLY A 119 6.06 -4.04 4.04
C GLY A 119 4.99 -4.25 2.95
N SER A 120 3.80 -3.66 3.09
CA SER A 120 2.71 -3.73 2.09
C SER A 120 2.61 -2.50 1.18
N HIS A 121 3.41 -1.46 1.39
CA HIS A 121 3.35 -0.20 0.61
C HIS A 121 3.53 -0.38 -0.91
N THR A 122 4.19 -1.45 -1.36
CA THR A 122 4.61 -1.61 -2.77
C THR A 122 3.46 -1.80 -3.76
N TRP A 123 2.28 -2.25 -3.33
CA TRP A 123 1.15 -2.39 -4.26
C TRP A 123 0.50 -1.04 -4.60
N SER A 124 0.64 -0.04 -3.74
CA SER A 124 -0.07 1.22 -3.86
C SER A 124 0.49 2.10 -5.01
N PRO A 125 1.82 2.26 -5.19
CA PRO A 125 2.38 2.94 -6.36
C PRO A 125 2.15 2.18 -7.68
N ASP A 126 2.08 0.85 -7.63
CA ASP A 126 1.86 0.04 -8.84
C ASP A 126 0.41 0.12 -9.32
N ALA A 127 -0.53 0.52 -8.46
CA ALA A 127 -1.93 0.79 -8.84
C ALA A 127 -2.10 2.03 -9.75
N MET A 128 -1.02 2.77 -10.02
CA MET A 128 -1.02 3.96 -10.89
C MET A 128 -1.05 3.62 -12.39
N GLU A 129 -0.82 2.35 -12.75
CA GLU A 129 -1.06 1.81 -14.09
C GLU A 129 -2.55 1.87 -14.47
N GLY A 130 -3.45 1.99 -13.48
CA GLY A 130 -4.87 2.21 -13.68
C GLY A 130 -5.21 3.63 -14.18
N PRO A 131 -6.47 3.82 -14.64
CA PRO A 131 -6.96 5.13 -15.04
C PRO A 131 -7.03 6.06 -13.81
N THR A 132 -6.72 7.34 -14.02
CA THR A 132 -6.59 8.34 -12.94
C THR A 132 -7.83 8.49 -12.04
N PRO A 133 -9.09 8.39 -12.52
CA PRO A 133 -10.25 8.46 -11.62
C PRO A 133 -10.35 7.25 -10.67
N VAL A 134 -9.89 6.07 -11.11
CA VAL A 134 -9.87 4.86 -10.27
C VAL A 134 -8.80 4.99 -9.19
N SER A 135 -7.61 5.48 -9.56
CA SER A 135 -6.56 5.80 -8.58
C SER A 135 -7.04 6.84 -7.57
N ALA A 136 -7.77 7.88 -8.02
CA ALA A 136 -8.38 8.88 -7.12
C ALA A 136 -9.31 8.23 -6.09
N LEU A 137 -10.20 7.35 -6.53
CA LEU A 137 -11.15 6.66 -5.65
C LEU A 137 -10.44 5.78 -4.61
N ILE A 138 -9.48 4.96 -5.05
CA ILE A 138 -8.76 3.99 -4.19
C ILE A 138 -7.91 4.72 -3.14
N HIS A 139 -7.21 5.78 -3.53
CA HIS A 139 -6.26 6.48 -2.68
C HIS A 139 -6.87 7.59 -1.83
N ALA A 140 -8.02 8.15 -2.22
CA ALA A 140 -8.67 9.20 -1.47
C ALA A 140 -9.79 8.67 -0.55
N ALA A 141 -10.64 7.78 -1.05
CA ALA A 141 -11.94 7.52 -0.43
C ALA A 141 -12.09 6.12 0.18
N THR A 142 -11.64 5.05 -0.49
CA THR A 142 -12.13 3.69 -0.19
C THR A 142 -11.11 2.78 0.48
N MET A 143 -10.10 2.32 -0.26
CA MET A 143 -9.34 1.13 0.11
C MET A 143 -8.37 1.42 1.24
N VAL A 144 -7.64 2.51 1.11
CA VAL A 144 -6.55 2.83 2.03
C VAL A 144 -7.03 3.49 3.32
N THR A 145 -8.18 4.16 3.27
CA THR A 145 -8.84 4.81 4.41
C THR A 145 -9.53 3.81 5.33
N ALA A 146 -9.99 2.68 4.80
CA ALA A 146 -10.67 1.63 5.56
C ALA A 146 -9.80 1.05 6.69
N GLY A 147 -8.48 0.94 6.48
CA GLY A 147 -7.55 0.47 7.52
C GLY A 147 -7.51 1.41 8.73
N VAL A 148 -7.36 2.72 8.48
CA VAL A 148 -7.37 3.76 9.53
C VAL A 148 -8.72 3.80 10.23
N PHE A 149 -9.81 3.77 9.46
CA PHE A 149 -11.17 3.78 9.98
C PHE A 149 -11.45 2.60 10.90
N MET A 150 -10.99 1.40 10.54
CA MET A 150 -11.15 0.21 11.38
C MET A 150 -10.42 0.36 12.73
N ILE A 151 -9.18 0.86 12.74
CA ILE A 151 -8.44 1.13 13.99
C ILE A 151 -9.22 2.15 14.84
N ALA A 152 -9.71 3.24 14.24
CA ALA A 152 -10.48 4.26 14.95
C ALA A 152 -11.81 3.71 15.50
N ARG A 153 -12.51 2.85 14.75
CA ARG A 153 -13.74 2.20 15.21
C ARG A 153 -13.50 1.22 16.36
N CYS A 154 -12.39 0.51 16.34
CA CYS A 154 -11.96 -0.39 17.41
C CYS A 154 -11.17 0.33 18.51
N SER A 155 -11.18 1.66 18.57
CA SER A 155 -10.38 2.44 19.54
C SER A 155 -10.51 1.96 20.99
N PRO A 156 -11.72 1.65 21.54
CA PRO A 156 -11.80 1.18 22.92
C PRO A 156 -11.08 -0.16 23.14
N LEU A 157 -10.97 -1.00 22.11
CA LEU A 157 -10.25 -2.27 22.21
C LEU A 157 -8.72 -2.07 22.24
N PHE A 158 -8.22 -1.10 21.48
CA PHE A 158 -6.79 -0.79 21.39
C PHE A 158 -6.24 -0.07 22.64
N GLU A 159 -7.10 0.59 23.43
CA GLU A 159 -6.69 1.24 24.68
C GLU A 159 -6.32 0.27 25.81
N TYR A 160 -6.81 -0.97 25.79
CA TYR A 160 -6.51 -1.94 26.85
C TYR A 160 -5.04 -2.46 26.79
N PRO A 161 -4.52 -2.89 25.62
CA PRO A 161 -3.13 -3.33 25.52
C PRO A 161 -2.18 -2.19 25.11
N PRO A 162 -1.37 -1.60 26.02
CA PRO A 162 -0.42 -0.55 25.66
C PRO A 162 0.65 -1.02 24.66
N THR A 163 0.96 -2.31 24.65
CA THR A 163 1.87 -2.92 23.67
C THR A 163 1.36 -2.79 22.24
N ALA A 164 0.03 -2.88 22.01
CA ALA A 164 -0.52 -2.71 20.67
C ALA A 164 -0.38 -1.26 20.19
N LEU A 165 -0.67 -0.27 21.04
CA LEU A 165 -0.52 1.16 20.74
C LEU A 165 0.92 1.53 20.37
N ILE A 166 1.90 1.00 21.10
CA ILE A 166 3.33 1.20 20.78
C ILE A 166 3.67 0.67 19.39
N VAL A 167 3.19 -0.53 19.04
CA VAL A 167 3.43 -1.14 17.72
C VAL A 167 2.77 -0.30 16.62
N ILE A 168 1.53 0.17 16.82
CA ILE A 168 0.81 1.04 15.88
C ILE A 168 1.59 2.35 15.66
N THR A 169 2.03 2.97 16.75
CA THR A 169 2.79 4.24 16.71
C THR A 169 4.07 4.07 15.89
N PHE A 170 4.84 3.03 16.18
CA PHE A 170 6.10 2.78 15.48
C PHE A 170 5.87 2.43 14.01
N ALA A 171 4.90 1.57 13.70
CA ALA A 171 4.56 1.21 12.33
C ALA A 171 4.10 2.41 11.50
N GLY A 172 3.25 3.28 12.08
CA GLY A 172 2.79 4.52 11.44
C GLY A 172 3.92 5.51 11.19
N ALA A 173 4.77 5.77 12.20
CA ALA A 173 5.90 6.69 12.09
C ALA A 173 6.95 6.22 11.08
N MET A 174 7.29 4.93 11.08
CA MET A 174 8.22 4.37 10.10
C MET A 174 7.64 4.41 8.68
N THR A 175 6.35 4.12 8.53
CA THR A 175 5.66 4.22 7.22
C THR A 175 5.68 5.66 6.71
N SER A 176 5.35 6.65 7.55
CA SER A 176 5.30 8.05 7.13
C SER A 176 6.65 8.57 6.67
N PHE A 177 7.72 8.23 7.41
CA PHE A 177 9.09 8.62 7.11
C PHE A 177 9.62 7.97 5.82
N LEU A 178 9.48 6.65 5.68
CA LEU A 178 9.98 5.94 4.51
C LEU A 178 9.22 6.33 3.24
N ALA A 179 7.89 6.40 3.29
CA ALA A 179 7.08 6.76 2.13
C ALA A 179 7.36 8.18 1.64
N ALA A 180 7.57 9.14 2.56
CA ALA A 180 7.95 10.51 2.21
C ALA A 180 9.32 10.54 1.52
N THR A 181 10.31 9.82 2.08
CA THR A 181 11.67 9.79 1.54
C THR A 181 11.72 9.14 0.15
N THR A 182 11.00 8.03 -0.05
CA THR A 182 10.92 7.35 -1.36
C THR A 182 10.14 8.16 -2.39
N GLY A 183 9.20 8.99 -1.95
CA GLY A 183 8.40 9.86 -2.82
C GLY A 183 9.23 10.96 -3.52
N ILE A 184 10.28 11.47 -2.86
CA ILE A 184 11.16 12.51 -3.42
C ILE A 184 11.89 12.03 -4.69
N LEU A 185 12.19 10.73 -4.76
CA LEU A 185 12.94 10.14 -5.87
C LEU A 185 12.05 9.64 -7.03
N GLN A 186 10.74 9.85 -6.96
CA GLN A 186 9.83 9.46 -8.03
C GLN A 186 9.75 10.52 -9.13
N ASN A 187 9.85 10.08 -10.38
CA ASN A 187 9.76 10.97 -11.55
C ASN A 187 8.34 10.99 -12.17
N ASP A 188 7.49 10.04 -11.80
CA ASP A 188 6.12 9.93 -12.30
C ASP A 188 5.14 10.68 -11.40
N LEU A 189 4.29 11.52 -12.00
CA LEU A 189 3.36 12.38 -11.27
C LEU A 189 2.39 11.58 -10.39
N LYS A 190 1.81 10.49 -10.91
CA LYS A 190 0.85 9.67 -10.15
C LYS A 190 1.54 8.93 -9.01
N ARG A 191 2.75 8.39 -9.25
CA ARG A 191 3.53 7.69 -8.21
C ARG A 191 3.91 8.63 -7.06
N VAL A 192 4.28 9.88 -7.33
CA VAL A 192 4.53 10.89 -6.28
C VAL A 192 3.28 11.13 -5.42
N ILE A 193 2.11 11.25 -6.06
CA ILE A 193 0.84 11.45 -5.34
C ILE A 193 0.49 10.20 -4.52
N ALA A 194 0.75 8.99 -5.04
CA ALA A 194 0.55 7.74 -4.31
C ALA A 194 1.45 7.61 -3.07
N TYR A 195 2.75 7.91 -3.18
CA TYR A 195 3.66 7.88 -2.02
C TYR A 195 3.32 8.92 -0.97
N SER A 196 2.88 10.11 -1.37
CA SER A 196 2.40 11.10 -0.40
C SER A 196 1.07 10.67 0.26
N THR A 197 0.25 9.83 -0.38
CA THR A 197 -0.90 9.18 0.28
C THR A 197 -0.43 8.16 1.31
N CYS A 198 0.51 7.27 0.95
CA CYS A 198 1.09 6.30 1.88
C CYS A 198 1.69 6.99 3.13
N SER A 199 2.40 8.10 2.93
CA SER A 199 2.96 8.89 4.03
C SER A 199 1.89 9.50 4.94
N GLN A 200 0.83 10.10 4.36
CA GLN A 200 -0.26 10.70 5.14
C GLN A 200 -1.08 9.66 5.92
N LEU A 201 -1.31 8.49 5.35
CA LEU A 201 -1.94 7.38 6.07
C LEU A 201 -1.04 6.86 7.20
N GLY A 202 0.27 6.82 6.99
CA GLY A 202 1.26 6.58 8.05
C GLY A 202 1.10 7.56 9.21
N TYR A 203 0.95 8.86 8.92
CA TYR A 203 0.68 9.89 9.92
C TYR A 203 -0.65 9.69 10.67
N MET A 204 -1.72 9.31 9.97
CA MET A 204 -3.01 9.02 10.60
C MET A 204 -2.95 7.81 11.53
N ILE A 205 -2.22 6.77 11.14
CA ILE A 205 -2.04 5.57 11.96
C ILE A 205 -1.14 5.86 13.15
N PHE A 206 -0.10 6.68 12.98
CA PHE A 206 0.68 7.22 14.09
C PHE A 206 -0.20 7.98 15.10
N ALA A 207 -1.10 8.86 14.62
CA ALA A 207 -2.03 9.58 15.47
C ALA A 207 -2.99 8.65 16.24
N CYS A 208 -3.46 7.56 15.62
CA CYS A 208 -4.20 6.51 16.31
C CYS A 208 -3.35 5.79 17.37
N GLY A 209 -2.06 5.57 17.11
CA GLY A 209 -1.14 4.89 18.03
C GLY A 209 -0.86 5.68 19.32
N ILE A 210 -0.88 7.00 19.26
CA ILE A 210 -0.80 7.89 20.43
C ILE A 210 -2.17 8.21 21.05
N SER A 211 -3.18 7.37 20.76
CA SER A 211 -4.56 7.48 21.27
C SER A 211 -5.34 8.73 20.83
N ASN A 212 -4.89 9.45 19.80
CA ASN A 212 -5.55 10.63 19.24
C ASN A 212 -6.43 10.28 18.02
N TYR A 213 -7.44 9.43 18.23
CA TYR A 213 -8.30 8.92 17.15
C TYR A 213 -9.14 10.01 16.47
N SER A 214 -9.63 11.00 17.22
CA SER A 214 -10.43 12.11 16.68
C SER A 214 -9.62 12.95 15.68
N VAL A 215 -8.37 13.25 16.01
CA VAL A 215 -7.43 13.95 15.13
C VAL A 215 -7.15 13.13 13.88
N SER A 216 -6.95 11.81 14.03
CA SER A 216 -6.73 10.91 12.90
C SER A 216 -7.92 10.88 11.93
N VAL A 217 -9.16 10.76 12.44
CA VAL A 217 -10.37 10.78 11.60
C VAL A 217 -10.61 12.14 10.95
N PHE A 218 -10.33 13.24 11.66
CA PHE A 218 -10.40 14.58 11.07
C PHE A 218 -9.38 14.74 9.93
N HIS A 219 -8.14 14.26 10.13
CA HIS A 219 -7.13 14.23 9.08
C HIS A 219 -7.61 13.35 7.90
N LEU A 220 -8.14 12.16 8.16
CA LEU A 220 -8.67 11.25 7.14
C LEU A 220 -9.69 11.94 6.23
N MET A 221 -10.60 12.74 6.80
CA MET A 221 -11.60 13.50 6.04
C MET A 221 -10.94 14.57 5.14
N ASN A 222 -10.02 15.36 5.69
CA ASN A 222 -9.29 16.38 4.91
C ASN A 222 -8.48 15.74 3.79
N HIS A 223 -7.79 14.63 4.10
CA HIS A 223 -7.02 13.86 3.13
C HIS A 223 -7.90 13.38 1.97
N ALA A 224 -9.10 12.86 2.24
CA ALA A 224 -10.01 12.42 1.19
C ALA A 224 -10.33 13.56 0.19
N PHE A 225 -10.60 14.77 0.68
CA PHE A 225 -10.84 15.92 -0.20
C PHE A 225 -9.59 16.32 -0.99
N PHE A 226 -8.48 16.57 -0.30
CA PHE A 226 -7.26 17.08 -0.96
C PHE A 226 -6.64 16.05 -1.90
N LYS A 227 -6.70 14.75 -1.59
CA LYS A 227 -6.21 13.71 -2.50
C LYS A 227 -7.12 13.48 -3.69
N ALA A 228 -8.43 13.53 -3.52
CA ALA A 228 -9.33 13.47 -4.67
C ALA A 228 -9.06 14.63 -5.63
N LEU A 229 -8.91 15.86 -5.10
CA LEU A 229 -8.52 17.03 -5.89
C LEU A 229 -7.19 16.82 -6.61
N LEU A 230 -6.13 16.41 -5.91
CA LEU A 230 -4.81 16.20 -6.51
C LEU A 230 -4.82 15.16 -7.63
N PHE A 231 -5.50 14.01 -7.44
CA PHE A 231 -5.56 12.97 -8.47
C PHE A 231 -6.40 13.39 -9.68
N LEU A 232 -7.50 14.11 -9.47
CA LEU A 232 -8.33 14.62 -10.57
C LEU A 232 -7.62 15.73 -11.35
N SER A 233 -6.96 16.66 -10.66
CA SER A 233 -6.13 17.70 -11.29
C SER A 233 -4.96 17.09 -12.05
N ALA A 234 -4.25 16.11 -11.47
CA ALA A 234 -3.20 15.38 -12.18
C ALA A 234 -3.74 14.64 -13.41
N GLY A 235 -4.93 14.05 -13.33
CA GLY A 235 -5.61 13.44 -14.47
C GLY A 235 -5.89 14.42 -15.61
N SER A 236 -6.37 15.63 -15.28
CA SER A 236 -6.56 16.70 -16.26
C SER A 236 -5.25 17.16 -16.91
N VAL A 237 -4.17 17.29 -16.11
CA VAL A 237 -2.83 17.65 -16.62
C VAL A 237 -2.29 16.58 -17.58
N ILE A 238 -2.35 15.30 -17.18
CA ILE A 238 -1.88 14.16 -17.99
C ILE A 238 -2.66 14.10 -19.31
N HIS A 239 -3.98 14.27 -19.25
CA HIS A 239 -4.81 14.28 -20.44
C HIS A 239 -4.47 15.45 -21.40
N ALA A 240 -4.26 16.65 -20.86
CA ALA A 240 -3.86 17.82 -21.65
C ALA A 240 -2.45 17.69 -22.27
N MET A 241 -1.58 16.86 -21.68
CA MET A 241 -0.21 16.58 -22.12
C MET A 241 -0.09 15.31 -22.97
N SER A 242 -1.19 14.87 -23.61
CA SER A 242 -1.21 13.68 -24.47
C SER A 242 -0.70 12.42 -23.78
N ASP A 243 -1.18 12.18 -22.55
CA ASP A 243 -0.85 11.02 -21.71
C ASP A 243 0.60 10.93 -21.21
N GLU A 244 1.37 12.03 -21.29
CA GLU A 244 2.68 12.09 -20.64
C GLU A 244 2.54 12.14 -19.11
N GLN A 245 3.28 11.27 -18.41
CA GLN A 245 3.25 11.13 -16.94
C GLN A 245 4.59 11.47 -16.27
N ASP A 246 5.69 11.52 -17.02
CA ASP A 246 7.02 11.84 -16.50
C ASP A 246 7.19 13.36 -16.27
N MET A 247 7.37 13.74 -15.01
CA MET A 247 7.51 15.15 -14.60
C MET A 247 8.73 15.83 -15.22
N ARG A 248 9.76 15.09 -15.65
CA ARG A 248 10.97 15.67 -16.28
C ARG A 248 10.70 16.22 -17.68
N LYS A 249 9.65 15.73 -18.33
CA LYS A 249 9.18 16.20 -19.63
C LYS A 249 8.05 17.23 -19.50
N MET A 250 7.58 17.45 -18.26
CA MET A 250 6.63 18.50 -17.93
C MET A 250 7.39 19.76 -17.52
N GLY A 251 6.88 20.93 -17.92
CA GLY A 251 7.47 22.21 -17.53
C GLY A 251 6.70 23.39 -18.08
N GLY A 252 6.64 24.48 -17.33
CA GLY A 252 6.08 25.75 -17.81
C GLY A 252 4.60 25.72 -18.20
N LEU A 253 3.80 24.85 -17.57
CA LEU A 253 2.38 24.68 -17.89
C LEU A 253 1.64 26.02 -17.67
N PRO A 254 1.17 26.71 -18.74
CA PRO A 254 0.38 27.90 -18.56
C PRO A 254 -0.98 27.52 -17.97
N PRO A 255 -1.59 28.35 -17.10
CA PRO A 255 -2.92 28.07 -16.52
C PRO A 255 -4.00 27.79 -17.59
N ARG A 256 -3.78 28.28 -18.81
CA ARG A 256 -4.73 28.26 -19.93
C ARG A 256 -4.69 26.97 -20.78
N SER A 257 -3.63 26.15 -20.71
CA SER A 257 -3.54 24.91 -21.50
C SER A 257 -4.27 23.71 -20.86
N LEU A 258 -4.79 23.86 -19.64
CA LEU A 258 -5.44 22.78 -18.88
C LEU A 258 -6.92 22.58 -19.24
N LEU A 259 -7.48 23.40 -20.13
CA LEU A 259 -8.85 23.26 -20.65
C LEU A 259 -8.88 23.42 -22.16
N PRO A 260 -8.64 22.36 -22.95
CA PRO A 260 -9.32 22.19 -24.21
C PRO A 260 -10.66 21.52 -23.90
N MET A 261 -11.67 22.31 -23.55
CA MET A 261 -13.05 21.83 -23.72
C MET A 261 -13.40 22.01 -25.21
N PRO A 262 -14.00 21.01 -25.88
CA PRO A 262 -14.66 21.24 -27.16
C PRO A 262 -15.80 22.25 -27.05
#